data_AF-A0A7J7GU98-F1
#
_entry.id   AF-A0A7J7GU98-F1
#
_cell.length_a   1.000
_cell.length_b   1.000
_cell.length_c   1.000
_cell.angle_alpha   90.00
_cell.angle_beta   90.00
_cell.angle_gamma   90.00
#
_symmetry.space_group_name_H-M   'P 1'
#
loop_
_entity.id
_entity.type
_entity.pdbx_description
1 polymer ?
#
loop_
_entity_poly.entity_id
_entity_poly.type
_entity_poly.pdbx_seq_one_letter_code
_entity_poly.pdbx_strand_id
1 'polypeptide(L)'
;MAMVREWRAAMVGGGGAMKQDILSHMIVVSDPTGKGMGEAEIADKMTGLLVAGYANVAVTISFFMKFVGESPYIYNKVLSGNDFVT
;
A
#
# COMPACT_ATOMS: atom_id res chain seq x y z
N MET A 1 -3.67 14.00 11.26
CA MET A 1 -2.60 15.04 11.13
C MET A 1 -1.27 14.64 11.77
N ALA A 2 -1.21 13.83 12.84
CA ALA A 2 0.07 13.46 13.48
C ALA A 2 1.03 12.64 12.58
N MET A 3 0.49 11.67 11.82
CA MET A 3 1.27 10.77 10.97
C MET A 3 2.14 11.50 9.94
N VAL A 4 1.58 12.47 9.20
CA VAL A 4 2.32 13.19 8.14
C VAL A 4 3.45 14.05 8.74
N ARG A 5 3.20 14.65 9.91
CA ARG A 5 4.18 15.49 10.61
C ARG A 5 5.35 14.67 11.16
N GLU A 6 5.07 13.51 11.75
CA GLU A 6 6.10 12.57 12.23
C GLU A 6 6.95 12.04 11.08
N TRP A 7 6.32 11.71 9.95
CA TRP A 7 7.02 11.29 8.74
C TRP A 7 7.90 12.42 8.18
N ARG A 8 7.41 13.65 8.05
CA ARG A 8 8.24 14.80 7.64
C ARG A 8 9.47 14.98 8.54
N ALA A 9 9.31 14.85 9.86
CA ALA A 9 10.43 14.93 10.80
C ALA A 9 11.45 13.80 10.61
N ALA A 10 10.99 12.57 10.36
CA ALA A 10 11.85 11.42 10.07
C ALA A 10 12.64 11.56 8.75
N MET A 11 12.07 12.22 7.74
CA MET A 11 12.77 12.49 6.46
C MET A 11 13.91 13.50 6.61
N VAL A 12 13.72 14.55 7.42
CA VAL A 12 14.77 15.54 7.73
C VAL A 12 15.91 14.91 8.54
N GLY A 13 15.60 13.89 9.35
CA GLY A 13 16.57 13.12 10.14
C GLY A 13 17.49 12.17 9.36
N GLY A 14 17.38 12.07 8.03
CA GLY A 14 18.33 11.32 7.20
C GLY A 14 18.02 9.83 7.00
N GLY A 15 16.78 9.38 7.25
CA GLY A 15 16.35 7.99 6.99
C GLY A 15 16.36 7.65 5.50
N GLY A 16 17.47 7.12 4.98
CA GLY A 16 17.67 6.81 3.56
C GLY A 16 16.67 5.80 2.98
N ALA A 17 16.08 4.93 3.80
CA ALA A 17 15.08 3.94 3.38
C ALA A 17 13.71 4.57 3.07
N MET A 18 13.43 5.76 3.60
CA MET A 18 12.14 6.40 3.44
C MET A 18 11.94 6.91 2.01
N LYS A 19 13.02 7.25 1.28
CA LYS A 19 12.99 7.94 -0.02
C LYS A 19 12.29 7.19 -1.17
N GLN A 20 12.03 5.89 -1.05
CA GLN A 20 11.40 5.08 -2.11
C GLN A 20 9.89 4.86 -1.92
N ASP A 21 9.32 5.26 -0.79
CA ASP A 21 7.89 5.10 -0.54
C ASP A 21 7.05 6.22 -1.19
N ILE A 22 5.80 5.90 -1.53
CA ILE A 22 4.84 6.82 -2.17
C ILE A 22 4.65 8.08 -1.32
N LEU A 23 4.61 7.93 0.01
CA LEU A 23 4.54 9.04 0.96
C LEU A 23 5.71 10.02 0.84
N SER A 24 6.92 9.49 0.67
CA SER A 24 8.13 10.27 0.53
C SER A 24 8.19 11.01 -0.80
N HIS A 25 7.73 10.35 -1.86
CA HIS A 25 7.56 10.98 -3.15
C HIS A 25 6.54 12.13 -3.08
N MET A 26 5.44 11.97 -2.34
CA MET A 26 4.45 13.04 -2.12
C MET A 26 4.96 14.20 -1.26
N ILE A 27 5.91 13.96 -0.35
CA ILE A 27 6.54 15.01 0.47
C ILE A 27 7.59 15.80 -0.32
N VAL A 28 8.30 15.15 -1.25
CA VAL A 28 9.39 15.73 -2.04
C VAL A 28 8.88 16.41 -3.32
N VAL A 29 7.79 15.91 -3.93
CA VAL A 29 7.18 16.51 -5.11
C VAL A 29 6.47 17.81 -4.73
N SER A 30 7.06 18.94 -5.13
CA SER A 30 6.40 20.24 -5.12
C SER A 30 5.43 20.33 -6.31
N ASP A 31 4.30 20.99 -6.06
CA ASP A 31 3.33 21.37 -7.09
C ASP A 31 4.00 22.28 -8.15
N PRO A 32 3.52 22.36 -9.41
CA PRO A 32 4.09 23.23 -10.45
C PRO A 32 4.12 24.73 -10.06
N THR A 33 3.37 25.11 -9.03
CA THR A 33 3.35 26.45 -8.43
C THR A 33 4.51 26.71 -7.45
N GLY A 34 5.39 25.73 -7.23
CA GLY A 34 6.55 25.84 -6.33
C GLY A 34 6.21 25.72 -4.85
N LYS A 35 4.93 25.49 -4.50
CA LYS A 35 4.49 25.26 -3.12
C LYS A 35 4.51 23.75 -2.83
N GLY A 36 5.14 23.37 -1.72
CA GLY A 36 5.10 21.99 -1.25
C GLY A 36 3.66 21.56 -0.94
N MET A 37 3.33 20.29 -1.21
CA MET A 37 2.00 19.73 -1.00
C MET A 37 1.61 19.80 0.48
N GLY A 38 0.41 20.30 0.78
CA GLY A 38 -0.07 20.50 2.15
C GLY A 38 -0.32 19.18 2.89
N GLU A 39 -0.11 19.13 4.21
CA GLU A 39 -0.27 17.90 5.00
C GLU A 39 -1.68 17.29 4.89
N ALA A 40 -2.70 18.14 4.80
CA ALA A 40 -4.09 17.70 4.60
C ALA A 40 -4.30 17.02 3.24
N GLU A 41 -3.67 17.54 2.18
CA GLU A 41 -3.78 16.98 0.84
C GLU A 41 -3.03 15.65 0.71
N ILE A 42 -1.88 15.52 1.39
CA ILE A 42 -1.12 14.26 1.44
C ILE A 42 -1.94 13.19 2.16
N ALA A 43 -2.52 13.54 3.31
CA ALA A 43 -3.38 12.62 4.05
C ALA A 43 -4.59 12.19 3.22
N ASP A 44 -5.22 13.10 2.50
CA ASP A 44 -6.39 12.80 1.65
C ASP A 44 -6.04 11.83 0.51
N LYS A 45 -4.96 12.08 -0.24
CA LYS A 45 -4.53 11.16 -1.32
C LYS A 45 -4.12 9.79 -0.80
N MET A 46 -3.47 9.72 0.36
CA MET A 46 -3.10 8.45 0.99
C MET A 46 -4.32 7.66 1.47
N THR A 47 -5.28 8.35 2.07
CA THR A 47 -6.53 7.73 2.51
C THR A 47 -7.33 7.25 1.29
N GLY A 48 -7.38 8.04 0.21
CA GLY A 48 -8.00 7.64 -1.05
C GLY A 48 -7.33 6.41 -1.68
N LEU A 49 -6.00 6.34 -1.69
CA LEU A 49 -5.25 5.19 -2.19
C LEU A 49 -5.53 3.93 -1.37
N LEU A 50 -5.50 4.04 -0.04
CA LEU A 50 -5.80 2.94 0.87
C LEU A 50 -7.24 2.46 0.73
N VAL A 51 -8.21 3.37 0.66
CA VAL A 51 -9.63 3.02 0.50
C VAL A 51 -9.88 2.32 -0.84
N ALA A 52 -9.27 2.81 -1.93
CA ALA A 52 -9.42 2.22 -3.25
C ALA A 52 -8.80 0.80 -3.35
N GLY A 53 -7.65 0.59 -2.72
CA GLY A 53 -6.93 -0.69 -2.77
C GLY A 53 -7.43 -1.74 -1.77
N TYR A 54 -7.86 -1.32 -0.58
CA TYR A 54 -8.11 -2.24 0.52
C TYR A 54 -9.37 -3.09 0.33
N ALA A 55 -10.51 -2.45 0.06
CA ALA A 55 -11.80 -3.15 0.06
C ALA A 55 -11.86 -4.22 -1.03
N ASN A 56 -11.38 -3.91 -2.24
CA ASN A 56 -11.40 -4.85 -3.36
C ASN A 56 -10.46 -6.04 -3.12
N VAL A 57 -9.23 -5.79 -2.68
CA VAL A 57 -8.25 -6.85 -2.43
C VAL A 57 -8.69 -7.77 -1.29
N ALA A 58 -9.20 -7.21 -0.20
CA ALA A 58 -9.70 -7.99 0.93
C ALA A 58 -10.87 -8.91 0.53
N VAL A 59 -11.80 -8.39 -0.27
CA VAL A 59 -12.93 -9.17 -0.80
C VAL A 59 -12.42 -10.27 -1.74
N THR A 60 -11.53 -9.95 -2.68
CA THR A 60 -10.96 -10.94 -3.60
C THR A 60 -10.24 -12.07 -2.86
N ILE A 61 -9.41 -11.75 -1.87
CA ILE A 61 -8.73 -12.77 -1.05
C ILE A 61 -9.74 -13.63 -0.31
N SER A 62 -10.77 -13.04 0.28
CA SER A 62 -11.81 -13.78 1.00
C SER A 62 -12.59 -14.72 0.09
N PHE A 63 -12.98 -14.27 -1.10
CA PHE A 63 -13.64 -15.10 -2.11
C PHE A 63 -12.70 -16.20 -2.63
N PHE A 64 -11.43 -15.89 -2.86
CA PHE A 64 -10.44 -16.87 -3.26
C PHE A 64 -10.29 -17.98 -2.21
N MET A 65 -10.10 -17.61 -0.94
CA MET A 65 -9.97 -18.56 0.17
C MET A 65 -11.21 -19.45 0.28
N LYS A 66 -12.41 -18.87 0.13
CA LYS A 66 -13.69 -19.59 0.14
C LYS A 66 -13.79 -20.58 -1.03
N PHE A 67 -13.53 -20.12 -2.25
CA PHE A 67 -13.66 -20.94 -3.46
C PHE A 67 -12.67 -22.10 -3.49
N VAL A 68 -11.42 -21.84 -3.06
CA VAL A 68 -10.40 -22.88 -2.93
C VAL A 68 -10.77 -23.87 -1.82
N GLY A 69 -11.31 -23.41 -0.70
CA GLY A 69 -11.75 -24.27 0.41
C GLY A 69 -12.96 -25.16 0.08
N GLU A 70 -13.86 -24.70 -0.79
CA GLU A 70 -15.07 -25.45 -1.19
C GLU A 70 -14.79 -26.58 -2.18
N SER A 71 -13.64 -26.58 -2.86
CA SER A 71 -13.28 -27.61 -3.84
C SER A 71 -11.97 -28.31 -3.47
N PRO A 72 -12.04 -29.54 -2.91
CA PRO A 72 -10.86 -30.35 -2.59
C PRO A 72 -9.95 -30.59 -3.81
N TYR A 73 -10.51 -30.59 -5.01
CA TYR A 73 -9.76 -30.73 -6.27
C TYR A 73 -8.91 -29.49 -6.57
N ILE A 74 -9.48 -28.29 -6.39
CA ILE A 74 -8.78 -27.02 -6.64
C ILE A 74 -7.75 -26.77 -5.53
N TYR A 75 -8.08 -27.05 -4.28
CA TYR A 75 -7.14 -26.97 -3.16
C TYR A 75 -5.88 -27.83 -3.41
N ASN A 76 -6.06 -29.10 -3.78
CA ASN A 76 -4.93 -29.97 -4.08
C ASN A 76 -4.09 -29.47 -5.27
N LYS A 77 -4.72 -28.89 -6.30
CA LYS A 77 -3.99 -28.28 -7.42
C LYS A 77 -3.16 -27.06 -7.00
N VAL A 78 -3.74 -26.15 -6.22
CA VAL A 78 -3.04 -24.96 -5.69
C VAL A 78 -1.89 -25.40 -4.77
N LEU A 79 -2.10 -26.41 -3.93
CA LEU A 79 -1.08 -26.97 -3.05
C LEU A 79 0.06 -27.61 -3.83
N SER A 80 -0.24 -28.44 -4.83
CA SER A 80 0.77 -29.09 -5.69
C SER A 80 1.54 -28.12 -6.58
N GLY A 81 0.95 -26.97 -6.93
CA GLY A 81 1.63 -25.92 -7.69
C GLY A 81 2.73 -25.21 -6.89
N ASN A 82 2.73 -25.33 -5.56
CA ASN A 82 3.78 -24.80 -4.69
C ASN A 82 5.06 -25.66 -4.70
N ASP A 83 5.03 -26.86 -5.29
CA ASP A 83 6.20 -27.72 -5.48
C ASP A 83 7.01 -27.35 -6.75
N PHE A 84 6.51 -26.47 -7.63
CA PHE A 84 7.20 -26.07 -8.86
C PHE A 84 8.22 -24.92 -8.66
N VAL A 85 8.31 -24.37 -7.44
CA VAL A 85 9.24 -23.26 -7.10
C VAL A 85 10.33 -23.70 -6.12
N THR A 86 10.64 -25.00 -6.09
CA THR A 86 11.88 -25.54 -5.46
C THR A 86 12.66 -26.33 -6.49
#